data_AF-A0A8J8FDZ5-F1
#
_entry.id   AF-A0A8J8FDZ5-F1
#
_cell.length_a   1.000
_cell.length_b   1.000
_cell.length_c   1.000
_cell.angle_alpha   90.00
_cell.angle_beta   90.00
_cell.angle_gamma   90.00
#
_symmetry.space_group_name_H-M   'P 1'
#
loop_
_entity.id
_entity.type
_entity.pdbx_description
1 polymer ?
#
loop_
_entity_poly.entity_id
_entity_poly.type
_entity_poly.pdbx_seq_one_letter_code
_entity_poly.pdbx_strand_id
1 'polypeptide(L)' 'MLDKLSCEILGTNGEAAFLLVIMTNYNLLPNDALIAATCKHCGITKIATFDEDFKRVDFLEMIEPEND' A
#
# COMPACT_ATOMS: atom_id res chain seq x y z
N MET A 1 -3.44 -3.87 -21.68
CA MET A 1 -3.95 -2.52 -21.31
C MET A 1 -2.99 -1.84 -20.35
N LEU A 2 -2.40 -2.56 -19.39
CA LEU A 2 -1.39 -2.05 -18.47
C LEU A 2 0.01 -1.89 -19.08
N ASP A 3 0.38 -2.69 -20.09
CA ASP A 3 1.70 -2.60 -20.76
C ASP A 3 1.99 -1.24 -21.42
N LYS A 4 0.95 -0.44 -21.65
CA LYS A 4 1.06 0.90 -22.24
C LYS A 4 1.38 1.99 -21.20
N LEU A 5 1.24 1.69 -19.92
CA LEU A 5 1.34 2.66 -18.82
C LEU A 5 2.64 2.52 -18.01
N SER A 6 3.58 1.68 -18.44
CA SER A 6 4.83 1.39 -17.72
C SER A 6 4.57 0.99 -16.25
N CYS A 7 3.48 0.27 -15.99
CA CYS A 7 3.14 -0.23 -14.67
C CYS A 7 3.57 -1.69 -14.51
N GLU A 8 4.09 -2.04 -13.34
CA GLU A 8 4.40 -3.41 -12.93
C GLU A 8 3.33 -3.91 -11.95
N ILE A 9 2.90 -5.16 -12.12
CA ILE A 9 2.03 -5.84 -11.15
C ILE A 9 2.92 -6.61 -10.18
N LEU A 10 2.88 -6.23 -8.90
CA LEU A 10 3.62 -6.92 -7.85
C LEU A 10 2.80 -8.09 -7.31
N GLY A 11 3.49 -9.20 -7.04
CA GLY A 11 2.93 -10.30 -6.25
C GLY A 11 2.73 -9.88 -4.79
N THR A 12 1.76 -10.48 -4.12
CA THR A 12 1.47 -10.18 -2.71
C THR A 12 2.36 -11.01 -1.79
N ASN A 13 2.90 -10.39 -0.74
CA ASN A 13 3.53 -11.12 0.37
C ASN A 13 2.44 -11.48 1.39
N GLY A 14 2.08 -12.76 1.43
CA GLY A 14 0.93 -13.28 2.18
C GLY A 14 1.27 -13.92 3.53
N GLU A 15 2.40 -13.59 4.15
CA GLU A 15 2.71 -14.15 5.47
C GLU A 15 1.67 -13.66 6.51
N ALA A 16 0.76 -14.56 6.90
CA ALA A 16 -0.42 -14.21 7.69
C ALA A 16 -0.08 -13.53 9.02
N ALA A 17 1.02 -13.92 9.68
CA ALA A 17 1.48 -13.31 10.91
C ALA A 17 1.88 -11.84 10.71
N PHE A 18 2.59 -11.53 9.63
CA PHE A 18 2.97 -10.16 9.29
C PHE A 18 1.75 -9.32 8.91
N LEU A 19 0.80 -9.89 8.18
CA LEU A 19 -0.44 -9.21 7.82
C LEU A 19 -1.26 -8.80 9.04
N LEU A 20 -1.38 -9.69 10.04
CA LEU A 20 -2.05 -9.37 11.31
C LEU A 20 -1.37 -8.22 12.05
N VAL A 21 -0.04 -8.12 12.02
CA VAL A 21 0.70 -7.01 12.62
C VAL A 21 0.38 -5.69 11.91
N ILE A 22 0.38 -5.67 10.57
CA ILE A 22 0.02 -4.46 9.81
C ILE A 22 -1.43 -4.05 10.06
N MET A 23 -2.37 -5.00 10.01
CA MET A 23 -3.79 -4.75 10.29
C MET A 23 -4.00 -4.11 11.66
N THR A 24 -3.37 -4.69 12.70
CA THR A 24 -3.56 -4.23 14.08
C THR A 24 -2.84 -2.92 14.39
N ASN A 25 -1.61 -2.73 13.89
CA ASN A 25 -0.85 -1.51 14.15
C ASN A 25 -1.44 -0.28 13.48
N TYR A 26 -2.01 -0.43 12.27
CA TYR A 26 -2.51 0.69 11.48
C TYR A 26 -4.04 0.73 11.38
N ASN A 27 -4.74 -0.18 12.06
CA ASN A 27 -6.19 -0.34 12.01
C ASN A 27 -6.71 -0.39 10.56
N LEU A 28 -6.16 -1.33 9.78
CA LEU A 28 -6.48 -1.52 8.36
C LEU A 28 -7.32 -2.78 8.15
N LEU A 29 -8.20 -2.74 7.15
CA LEU A 29 -8.84 -3.95 6.64
C LEU A 29 -7.78 -4.88 6.02
N PRO A 30 -8.06 -6.20 5.91
CA PRO A 30 -7.08 -7.15 5.39
C PRO A 30 -6.49 -6.77 4.02
N ASN A 31 -7.30 -6.21 3.12
CA ASN A 31 -6.85 -5.81 1.79
C ASN A 31 -5.89 -4.62 1.85
N ASP A 32 -6.20 -3.59 2.64
CA ASP A 32 -5.35 -2.40 2.76
C ASP A 32 -4.05 -2.73 3.49
N ALA A 33 -4.13 -3.61 4.50
CA ALA A 33 -2.96 -4.15 5.17
C ALA A 33 -2.07 -4.95 4.21
N LEU A 34 -2.64 -5.69 3.25
CA LEU A 34 -1.87 -6.45 2.25
C LEU A 34 -1.13 -5.50 1.29
N ILE A 35 -1.77 -4.40 0.90
CA ILE A 35 -1.15 -3.33 0.10
C ILE A 35 0.02 -2.71 0.88
N ALA A 36 -0.22 -2.27 2.12
CA ALA A 36 0.82 -1.68 2.97
C ALA A 36 1.99 -2.66 3.25
N ALA A 37 1.69 -3.94 3.50
CA ALA A 37 2.69 -5.00 3.67
C ALA A 37 3.54 -5.19 2.41
N THR A 38 2.91 -5.18 1.23
CA THR A 38 3.60 -5.30 -0.06
C THR A 38 4.50 -4.08 -0.30
N CYS A 39 4.00 -2.86 -0.05
CA CYS A 39 4.82 -1.65 -0.15
C CYS A 39 6.05 -1.72 0.76
N LYS A 40 5.87 -2.13 2.01
CA LYS A 40 6.98 -2.28 2.98
C LYS A 40 8.01 -3.31 2.53
N HIS A 41 7.57 -4.43 1.99
CA HIS A 41 8.46 -5.49 1.48
C HIS A 41 9.26 -5.03 0.25
N CYS A 42 8.62 -4.28 -0.65
CA CYS A 42 9.24 -3.79 -1.89
C CYS A 42 10.00 -2.45 -1.70
N GLY A 43 10.03 -1.87 -0.49
CA GLY A 43 10.68 -0.58 -0.23
C GLY A 43 9.95 0.62 -0.86
N ILE A 44 8.65 0.50 -1.13
CA ILE A 44 7.81 1.57 -1.65
C ILE A 44 7.39 2.47 -0.49
N THR A 45 7.70 3.77 -0.60
CA THR A 45 7.43 4.76 0.44
C THR A 45 6.36 5.77 0.05
N LYS A 46 5.80 5.69 -1.16
CA LYS A 46 4.77 6.60 -1.67
C LYS A 46 3.58 5.82 -2.19
N ILE A 47 2.36 6.31 -1.95
CA ILE A 47 1.13 5.68 -2.42
C ILE A 47 0.18 6.73 -3.01
N ALA A 48 -0.30 6.46 -4.23
CA ALA A 48 -1.38 7.23 -4.85
C ALA A 48 -2.70 6.50 -4.58
N THR A 49 -3.52 7.04 -3.67
CA THR A 49 -4.83 6.47 -3.32
C THR A 49 -5.75 7.57 -2.80
N PHE A 50 -7.06 7.39 -2.97
CA PHE A 50 -8.09 8.21 -2.33
C PHE A 50 -8.54 7.64 -0.98
N ASP A 51 -7.95 6.53 -0.56
CA ASP A 51 -8.24 5.92 0.72
C ASP A 51 -7.40 6.56 1.82
N GLU A 52 -8.08 7.37 2.63
CA GLU A 52 -7.51 8.13 3.74
C GLU A 52 -6.98 7.23 4.87
N ASP A 53 -7.35 5.95 4.90
CA ASP A 53 -6.85 5.02 5.90
C ASP A 53 -5.33 4.83 5.85
N PHE A 54 -4.74 5.02 4.67
CA PHE A 54 -3.29 4.98 4.48
C PHE A 54 -2.56 6.15 5.16
N LYS A 55 -3.24 7.21 5.58
CA LYS A 55 -2.63 8.29 6.40
C LYS A 55 -2.15 7.78 7.76
N ARG A 56 -2.66 6.64 8.23
CA ARG A 56 -2.20 6.01 9.49
C ARG A 56 -0.88 5.26 9.31
N VAL A 57 -0.46 4.96 8.09
CA VAL A 57 0.72 4.14 7.80
C VAL A 57 1.98 5.02 7.74
N ASP A 58 2.76 4.99 8.81
CA ASP A 58 3.91 5.88 9.05
C ASP A 58 5.06 5.80 8.02
N PHE A 59 5.19 4.69 7.30
CA PHE A 59 6.20 4.51 6.24
C PHE A 59 5.70 4.87 4.84
N LEU A 60 4.44 5.30 4.69
CA LEU A 60 3.86 5.70 3.41
C LEU A 60 3.52 7.20 3.39
N GLU A 61 4.04 7.88 2.37
CA GLU A 61 3.63 9.23 1.97
C GLU A 61 2.47 9.10 0.97
N MET A 62 1.28 9.60 1.33
CA MET A 62 0.20 9.72 0.36
C MET A 62 0.49 10.86 -0.61
N ILE A 63 0.39 10.57 -1.91
CA ILE A 63 0.52 11.56 -2.99
C ILE A 63 -0.85 11.80 -3.64
N GLU A 64 -1.15 13.07 -3.89
CA GLU A 64 -2.34 13.50 -4.59
C GLU A 64 -1.99 13.85 -6.05
N PRO A 65 -2.92 13.65 -7.01
CA PRO A 65 -2.71 14.11 -8.38
C PRO A 65 -2.60 15.65 -8.42
N GLU A 66 -1.74 16.16 -9.30
CA GLU A 66 -1.68 17.60 -9.58
C GLU A 66 -3.02 18.05 -10.18
N ASN A 67 -3.55 19.17 -9.68
CA ASN A 67 -4.71 19.83 -10.29
C ASN A 67 -4.17 20.80 -11.35
N ASP A 68 -4.33 20.45 -12.63
CA ASP A 68 -4.11 21.35 -13.78
C ASP A 68 -5.26 22.37 -13.94
#